data_AF-A0A2V9HTY7-F1
#
_entry.id   AF-A0A2V9HTY7-F1
#
_cell.length_a   1.000
_cell.length_b   1.000
_cell.length_c   1.000
_cell.angle_alpha   90.00
_cell.angle_beta   90.00
_cell.angle_gamma   90.00
#
_symmetry.space_group_name_H-M   'P 1'
#
loop_
_entity.id
_entity.type
_entity.pdbx_description
1 polymer ?
#
loop_
_entity_poly.entity_id
_entity_poly.type
_entity_poly.pdbx_seq_one_letter_code
_entity_poly.pdbx_strand_id
1 'polypeptide(L)' 'NMLRAQQAGAVIMPAVPAFYHQPKTIDDLVTQYVCRVLAQIGLSQERMYHWTGTPASKKAEA' A
#
# COMPACT_ATOMS: atom_id res chain seq x y z
N ASN A 1 -12.44 8.76 19.48
CA ASN A 1 -13.00 7.53 18.87
C ASN A 1 -11.92 6.62 18.30
N MET A 2 -11.21 7.00 17.23
CA MET A 2 -10.22 6.12 16.56
C MET A 2 -9.11 5.62 17.49
N LEU A 3 -8.54 6.49 18.34
CA LEU A 3 -7.52 6.09 19.33
C LEU A 3 -8.05 5.02 20.31
N ARG A 4 -9.27 5.18 20.82
CA ARG A 4 -9.90 4.21 21.72
C ARG A 4 -10.16 2.87 21.03
N ALA A 5 -10.57 2.89 19.76
CA ALA A 5 -10.78 1.67 18.98
C ALA A 5 -9.45 0.94 18.72
N GLN A 6 -8.38 1.68 18.39
CA GLN A 6 -7.04 1.12 18.24
C GLN A 6 -6.54 0.47 19.54
N GLN A 7 -6.73 1.13 20.67
CA GLN A 7 -6.38 0.58 21.99
C GLN A 7 -7.18 -0.69 22.35
N ALA A 8 -8.38 -0.85 21.79
CA ALA A 8 -9.21 -2.06 21.94
C ALA A 8 -8.87 -3.16 20.92
N GLY A 9 -7.85 -2.98 20.08
CA GLY A 9 -7.37 -3.98 19.12
C GLY A 9 -7.86 -3.81 17.69
N ALA A 10 -8.62 -2.76 17.37
CA ALA A 10 -9.01 -2.48 15.99
C ALA A 10 -7.83 -1.95 15.15
N VAL A 11 -7.79 -2.29 13.87
CA VAL A 11 -6.89 -1.67 12.89
C VAL A 11 -7.53 -0.40 12.34
N ILE A 12 -6.87 0.74 12.49
CA ILE A 12 -7.32 2.01 11.91
C ILE A 12 -6.64 2.20 10.55
N MET A 13 -7.40 1.96 9.49
CA MET A 13 -6.91 2.05 8.12
C MET A 13 -7.69 3.14 7.35
N PRO A 14 -7.25 4.41 7.40
CA PRO A 14 -7.94 5.46 6.67
C PRO A 14 -7.80 5.24 5.16
N ALA A 15 -8.80 5.67 4.39
CA ALA A 15 -8.79 5.63 2.93
C ALA A 15 -7.85 6.69 2.35
N VAL A 16 -6.55 6.48 2.51
CA VAL A 16 -5.47 7.34 1.99
C VAL A 16 -4.68 6.53 0.96
N PRO A 17 -5.06 6.60 -0.34
CA PRO A 17 -4.37 5.88 -1.41
C PRO A 17 -2.92 6.36 -1.58
N ALA A 18 -2.03 5.45 -1.95
CA ALA A 18 -0.62 5.77 -2.21
C ALA A 18 -0.38 6.10 -3.68
N PHE A 19 0.62 6.92 -3.99
CA PHE A 19 0.96 7.31 -5.37
C PHE A 19 2.33 6.83 -5.86
N TYR A 20 3.14 6.21 -5.00
CA TYR A 20 4.50 5.75 -5.36
C TYR A 20 4.53 4.68 -6.46
N HIS A 21 3.42 3.99 -6.69
CA HIS A 21 3.26 2.99 -7.75
C HIS A 21 2.73 3.59 -9.06
N GLN A 22 2.71 4.93 -9.16
CA GLN A 22 2.35 5.70 -10.34
C GLN A 22 1.02 5.29 -11.00
N PRO A 23 -0.10 5.25 -10.25
CA PRO A 23 -1.41 4.88 -10.77
C PRO A 23 -1.82 5.80 -11.93
N LYS A 24 -2.51 5.25 -12.93
CA LYS A 24 -2.98 5.99 -14.12
C LYS A 24 -4.47 6.29 -14.05
N THR A 25 -5.21 5.51 -13.27
CA THR A 25 -6.65 5.62 -13.11
C THR A 25 -7.05 5.65 -11.64
N ILE A 26 -8.29 6.07 -11.37
CA ILE A 26 -8.89 5.96 -10.03
C ILE A 26 -9.00 4.48 -9.63
N ASP A 27 -9.30 3.59 -10.57
CA ASP A 27 -9.38 2.15 -10.33
C ASP A 27 -8.05 1.56 -9.85
N ASP A 28 -6.90 2.09 -10.30
CA ASP A 28 -5.59 1.66 -9.82
C ASP A 28 -5.41 2.01 -8.32
N LEU A 29 -5.84 3.22 -7.93
CA LEU A 29 -5.81 3.67 -6.54
C LEU A 29 -6.71 2.79 -5.65
N VAL A 30 -7.93 2.54 -6.11
CA VAL A 30 -8.92 1.70 -5.41
C VAL A 30 -8.39 0.27 -5.29
N THR A 31 -7.90 -0.30 -6.39
CA THR A 31 -7.33 -1.65 -6.45
C THR A 31 -6.21 -1.82 -5.44
N GLN A 32 -5.23 -0.91 -5.44
CA GLN A 32 -4.10 -1.00 -4.52
C GLN A 32 -4.54 -0.84 -3.07
N TYR A 33 -5.52 0.02 -2.78
CA TYR A 33 -6.07 0.16 -1.43
C TYR A 33 -6.77 -1.12 -0.97
N VAL A 34 -7.63 -1.72 -1.79
CA VAL A 34 -8.32 -2.99 -1.50
C VAL A 34 -7.31 -4.13 -1.29
N CYS A 35 -6.28 -4.22 -2.13
CA CYS A 35 -5.21 -5.21 -1.95
C CYS A 35 -4.55 -5.08 -0.56
N ARG A 36 -4.30 -3.85 -0.09
CA ARG A 36 -3.73 -3.61 1.24
C ARG A 36 -4.69 -3.98 2.37
N VAL A 37 -6.00 -3.76 2.21
CA VAL A 37 -7.02 -4.19 3.18
C VAL A 37 -7.04 -5.72 3.29
N LEU A 38 -7.07 -6.42 2.15
CA LEU A 38 -7.05 -7.88 2.10
C LEU A 38 -5.76 -8.45 2.69
N ALA A 39 -4.62 -7.81 2.44
CA ALA A 39 -3.35 -8.21 3.04
C ALA A 39 -3.33 -8.09 4.58
N GLN A 40 -4.05 -7.13 5.18
CA GLN A 40 -4.16 -7.00 6.65
C GLN A 40 -4.86 -8.21 7.30
N ILE A 41 -5.72 -8.91 6.56
CA ILE A 41 -6.44 -10.11 7.03
C ILE A 41 -5.83 -11.41 6.49
N GLY A 42 -4.62 -11.36 5.95
CA GLY A 42 -3.88 -12.54 5.48
C GLY A 42 -4.27 -13.04 4.09
N LEU A 43 -4.96 -12.23 3.28
CA LEU A 43 -5.37 -12.59 1.92
C LEU A 43 -4.51 -11.85 0.88
N SER A 44 -3.50 -12.52 0.35
CA SER A 44 -2.61 -11.96 -0.69
C SER A 44 -3.30 -11.89 -2.05
N GLN A 45 -3.03 -10.81 -2.79
CA GLN A 45 -3.55 -10.59 -4.14
C GLN A 45 -2.37 -10.46 -5.11
N GLU A 46 -2.42 -11.14 -6.26
CA GLU A 46 -1.36 -11.09 -7.27
C GLU A 46 -1.15 -9.67 -7.83
N ARG A 47 -2.24 -8.88 -7.90
CA ARG A 47 -2.22 -7.51 -8.42
C ARG A 47 -1.62 -6.49 -7.46
N MET A 48 -1.32 -6.89 -6.22
CA MET A 48 -0.80 -5.96 -5.22
C MET A 48 0.59 -5.47 -5.59
N TYR A 49 0.76 -4.15 -5.73
CA TYR A 49 2.08 -3.57 -5.86
C TYR A 49 2.84 -3.67 -4.53
N HIS A 50 4.07 -4.19 -4.58
CA HIS A 50 4.99 -4.29 -3.45
C HIS A 50 6.18 -3.36 -3.66
N TRP A 51 6.44 -2.48 -2.70
CA TRP A 51 7.61 -1.63 -2.73
C TRP A 51 8.88 -2.45 -2.45
N THR A 52 9.84 -2.43 -3.38
CA THR A 52 11.11 -3.19 -3.27
C THR A 52 12.32 -2.29 -2.97
N GLY A 53 12.11 -0.99 -2.73
CA GLY A 53 13.19 -0.02 -2.52
C GLY A 53 13.69 0.61 -3.82
N THR A 54 14.55 1.63 -3.68
CA THR A 54 15.23 2.24 -4.82
C THR A 54 16.32 1.29 -5.32
N PRO A 55 16.41 1.00 -6.63
CA PRO A 55 17.53 0.23 -7.18
C PRO A 55 18.86 0.92 -6.81
N ALA A 56 19.87 0.15 -6.40
CA ALA A 56 21.20 0.70 -6.18
C ALA A 56 21.66 1.42 -7.45
N SER A 57 22.02 2.70 -7.32
CA SER A 57 22.54 3.53 -8.42
C SER A 57 23.67 2.76 -9.13
N LYS A 58 23.47 2.39 -10.40
CA LYS A 58 24.59 1.98 -11.25
C LYS A 58 25.56 3.15 -11.27
N LYS A 59 26.82 2.94 -10.86
CA LYS A 59 27.87 3.95 -10.99
C LYS A 59 27.89 4.40 -12.45
N ALA A 60 27.78 5.70 -12.67
CA ALA A 60 28.04 6.27 -13.99
C ALA A 60 29.52 6.01 -14.30
N GLU A 61 29.79 5.08 -15.22
CA GLU A 61 31.11 4.97 -15.85
C GLU A 61 31.27 6.19 -16.77
N ALA A 62 32.36 6.93 -16.52
CA ALA A 62 32.78 8.12 -17.26
C ALA A 62 33.67 7.71 -18.45
#